data_AF-A0AAV9B5G2-F1
#
_entry.id   AF-A0AAV9B5G2-F1
#
_cell.length_a   1.000
_cell.length_b   1.000
_cell.length_c   1.000
_cell.angle_alpha   90.00
_cell.angle_beta   90.00
_cell.angle_gamma   90.00
#
_symmetry.space_group_name_H-M   'P 1'
#
loop_
_entity.id
_entity.type
_entity.pdbx_description
1 polymer ?
#
loop_
_entity_poly.entity_id
_entity_poly.type
_entity_poly.pdbx_seq_one_letter_code
_entity_poly.pdbx_strand_id
1 'polypeptide(L)'
;MRRKRRISIYGSLLFIIIAFTTSSLLFLSLKSSGVDDDDPTSEIDHAIGSGGGGGDEEEELEERGGGEASPICATVEEMGEAFANGSDGESLRVRRIIESHFALNGADRVRRLPPDQFCRQGFVLGKAFQAGFGNEMYKILTAGALSVLLNRSLIIGQTRGEYPFGDYISYTNLSFTMKEVKHLWRKNKCVDKFRRQLIMRVDNFEKPKQTNVLCSDWRKWKHPIIWFQGTTDAVAIQFFLKNVHPGMKIVASSLFGHPESLHTRPNVFGELMRAIISPSKAIEEAVNWVLNGGRDPDLTLHMRMMMNRSARAMNAAVNCIKKALQYHQHDNGKPRVVLVSDTPSLIKDITPELLEFVEVLHFDYKLFEESISTGNLKKWNQQTLAFRVKDWGPAPRWVAFVDFFLASRAKHAVVSGAQRRVGTTYAQLIAALASANQLDENSSNVSRFSFLSSFQSNLLTDGLSKQIGWGHAWNRFAGPLSCRHQEQQCAFTPLLPLAWWDGPWQSPIPRDIYRLQTYGVRLSYTGEVLEGNLQSYCSSRKEVVKTAPVFQIG
;
A
#
# COMPACT_ATOMS: atom_id res chain seq x y z
N MET A 1 -12.15 -67.12 -20.60
CA MET A 1 -13.20 -66.46 -19.78
C MET A 1 -12.57 -65.75 -18.59
N ARG A 2 -12.47 -64.41 -18.61
CA ARG A 2 -12.24 -63.58 -17.41
C ARG A 2 -13.04 -62.28 -17.59
N ARG A 3 -14.10 -62.15 -16.78
CA ARG A 3 -15.13 -61.10 -16.86
C ARG A 3 -14.61 -59.84 -16.14
N LYS A 4 -14.18 -58.81 -16.88
CA LYS A 4 -13.84 -57.50 -16.30
C LYS A 4 -15.14 -56.76 -15.92
N ARG A 5 -15.41 -56.59 -14.62
CA ARG A 5 -16.47 -55.71 -14.10
C ARG A 5 -16.08 -54.24 -14.38
N ARG A 6 -16.88 -53.53 -15.18
CA ARG A 6 -16.83 -52.06 -15.29
C ARG A 6 -17.48 -51.48 -14.02
N ILE A 7 -16.71 -50.76 -13.23
CA ILE A 7 -17.22 -49.96 -12.11
C ILE A 7 -17.78 -48.66 -12.70
N SER A 8 -19.05 -48.37 -12.41
CA SER A 8 -19.75 -47.19 -12.89
C SER A 8 -19.27 -45.93 -12.16
N ILE A 9 -18.63 -45.02 -12.90
CA ILE A 9 -18.12 -43.71 -12.43
C ILE A 9 -19.25 -42.85 -11.83
N TYR A 10 -20.50 -43.08 -12.24
CA TYR A 10 -21.68 -42.39 -11.72
C TYR A 10 -22.02 -42.76 -10.27
N GLY A 11 -21.75 -44.00 -9.85
CA GLY A 11 -21.97 -44.42 -8.46
C GLY A 11 -21.00 -43.75 -7.48
N SER A 12 -19.73 -43.62 -7.88
CA SER A 12 -18.68 -43.00 -7.06
C SER A 12 -18.89 -41.50 -6.86
N LEU A 13 -19.38 -40.80 -7.89
CA LEU A 13 -19.71 -39.38 -7.80
C LEU A 13 -20.94 -39.11 -6.93
N LEU A 14 -21.95 -39.99 -6.97
CA LEU A 14 -23.15 -39.86 -6.14
C LEU A 14 -22.82 -40.00 -4.64
N PHE A 15 -21.93 -40.93 -4.29
CA PHE A 15 -21.48 -41.11 -2.90
C PHE A 15 -20.69 -39.91 -2.36
N ILE A 16 -19.88 -39.27 -3.20
CA ILE A 16 -19.14 -38.05 -2.81
C ILE A 16 -20.11 -36.89 -2.58
N ILE A 17 -21.11 -36.71 -3.44
CA ILE A 17 -22.11 -35.64 -3.29
C ILE A 17 -22.95 -35.85 -2.02
N ILE A 18 -23.36 -37.09 -1.71
CA ILE A 18 -24.12 -37.42 -0.50
C ILE A 18 -23.28 -37.23 0.77
N ALA A 19 -21.98 -37.51 0.74
CA ALA A 19 -21.09 -37.27 1.87
C ALA A 19 -20.86 -35.77 2.14
N PHE A 20 -20.77 -34.95 1.07
CA PHE A 20 -20.61 -33.50 1.22
C PHE A 20 -21.89 -32.80 1.68
N THR A 21 -23.07 -33.27 1.26
CA THR A 21 -24.35 -32.70 1.71
C THR A 21 -24.67 -33.07 3.15
N THR A 22 -24.41 -34.31 3.59
CA THR A 22 -24.63 -34.72 4.99
C THR A 22 -23.68 -34.03 5.96
N SER A 23 -22.41 -33.84 5.58
CA SER A 23 -21.45 -33.10 6.42
C SER A 23 -21.78 -31.60 6.49
N SER A 24 -22.33 -31.00 5.42
CA SER A 24 -22.73 -29.59 5.41
C SER A 24 -24.01 -29.33 6.21
N LEU A 25 -24.95 -30.28 6.21
CA LEU A 25 -26.17 -30.22 7.03
C LEU A 25 -25.87 -30.38 8.53
N LEU A 26 -24.89 -31.21 8.91
CA LEU A 26 -24.43 -31.33 10.31
C LEU A 26 -23.79 -30.03 10.84
N PHE A 27 -23.04 -29.29 10.00
CA PHE A 27 -22.49 -27.98 10.38
C PHE A 27 -23.55 -26.87 10.48
N LEU A 28 -24.67 -27.00 9.77
CA LEU A 28 -25.79 -26.06 9.84
C LEU A 28 -26.71 -26.33 11.05
N SER A 29 -26.91 -27.59 11.42
CA SER A 29 -27.68 -27.97 12.62
C SER A 29 -26.93 -27.71 13.94
N LEU A 30 -25.59 -27.69 13.94
CA LEU A 30 -24.79 -27.31 15.10
C LEU A 30 -24.69 -25.79 15.31
N LYS A 31 -25.28 -24.97 14.42
CA LYS A 31 -25.21 -23.50 14.48
C LYS A 31 -26.57 -22.81 14.65
N SER A 32 -27.63 -23.57 14.92
CA SER A 32 -28.99 -23.05 15.07
C SER A 32 -29.70 -23.68 16.27
N SER A 33 -29.34 -23.24 17.47
CA SER A 33 -30.17 -23.24 18.68
C SER A 33 -29.53 -22.24 19.64
N GLY A 34 -30.06 -21.01 19.65
CA GLY A 34 -29.69 -20.01 20.64
C GLY A 34 -30.53 -20.18 21.90
N VAL A 35 -29.97 -19.83 23.05
CA VAL A 35 -30.68 -19.29 24.22
C VAL A 35 -29.73 -18.29 24.89
N ASP A 36 -30.29 -17.13 25.21
CA ASP A 36 -29.75 -16.05 26.03
C ASP A 36 -29.26 -16.55 27.40
N ASP A 37 -28.23 -15.91 27.97
CA ASP A 37 -28.19 -15.45 29.36
C ASP A 37 -26.77 -15.00 29.75
N ASP A 38 -26.75 -13.78 30.28
CA ASP A 38 -25.88 -13.18 31.29
C ASP A 38 -24.35 -13.09 31.11
N ASP A 39 -23.98 -11.84 30.87
CA ASP A 39 -22.78 -11.12 31.29
C ASP A 39 -22.29 -11.50 32.71
N PRO A 40 -21.00 -11.80 32.89
CA PRO A 40 -20.34 -11.61 34.17
C PRO A 40 -19.42 -10.39 34.07
N THR A 41 -19.96 -9.25 34.52
CA THR A 41 -19.17 -8.20 35.17
C THR A 41 -18.27 -8.85 36.22
N SER A 42 -16.96 -8.68 36.06
CA SER A 42 -16.00 -8.88 37.16
C SER A 42 -15.43 -7.52 37.52
N GLU A 43 -16.21 -6.81 38.32
CA GLU A 43 -15.70 -5.83 39.27
C GLU A 43 -14.79 -6.57 40.25
N ILE A 44 -13.52 -6.15 40.28
CA ILE A 44 -12.61 -6.46 41.38
C ILE A 44 -12.80 -5.30 42.36
N ASP A 45 -13.65 -5.50 43.35
CA ASP A 45 -13.71 -4.64 44.53
C ASP A 45 -13.00 -5.33 45.71
N HIS A 46 -12.02 -4.60 46.23
CA HIS A 46 -11.27 -4.96 47.42
C HIS A 46 -12.17 -4.85 48.65
N ALA A 47 -12.23 -5.94 49.42
CA ALA A 47 -12.85 -5.98 50.73
C ALA A 47 -12.15 -5.04 51.72
N ILE A 48 -12.88 -4.06 52.27
CA ILE A 48 -12.75 -3.64 53.68
C ILE A 48 -14.16 -3.33 54.20
N GLY A 49 -14.66 -4.19 55.09
CA GLY A 49 -15.80 -3.89 55.94
C GLY A 49 -15.35 -3.84 57.40
N SER A 50 -15.56 -2.71 58.08
CA SER A 50 -16.65 -2.58 59.06
C SER A 50 -16.52 -1.29 59.90
N GLY A 51 -17.51 -0.40 59.75
CA GLY A 51 -18.30 0.19 60.85
C GLY A 51 -17.66 1.17 61.84
N GLY A 52 -18.17 2.42 61.82
CA GLY A 52 -18.16 3.33 62.98
C GLY A 52 -18.18 4.80 62.56
N GLY A 53 -19.32 5.47 62.67
CA GLY A 53 -19.54 6.82 62.12
C GLY A 53 -19.21 8.00 63.03
N GLY A 54 -19.42 9.19 62.47
CA GLY A 54 -19.60 10.47 63.16
C GLY A 54 -18.51 11.51 62.88
N GLY A 55 -18.93 12.68 62.38
CA GLY A 55 -18.18 13.94 62.48
C GLY A 55 -17.84 14.61 61.16
N ASP A 56 -18.59 15.67 60.84
CA ASP A 56 -18.21 16.72 59.89
C ASP A 56 -16.89 17.38 60.30
N GLU A 57 -16.03 17.72 59.33
CA GLU A 57 -15.17 18.92 59.36
C GLU A 57 -14.57 19.16 57.97
N GLU A 58 -14.85 20.35 57.44
CA GLU A 58 -14.25 20.94 56.24
C GLU A 58 -12.77 21.26 56.52
N GLU A 59 -11.85 20.83 55.66
CA GLU A 59 -10.55 21.50 55.49
C GLU A 59 -10.23 21.65 54.00
N GLU A 60 -10.35 22.89 53.54
CA GLU A 60 -9.72 23.38 52.32
C GLU A 60 -8.20 23.18 52.40
N LEU A 61 -7.63 22.49 51.41
CA LEU A 61 -6.20 22.57 51.13
C LEU A 61 -5.99 22.96 49.66
N GLU A 62 -5.51 24.20 49.52
CA GLU A 62 -5.21 24.94 48.31
C GLU A 62 -4.31 24.19 47.31
N GLU A 63 -4.60 24.46 46.04
CA GLU A 63 -3.74 24.16 44.90
C GLU A 63 -2.33 24.74 45.07
N ARG A 64 -1.32 23.90 44.86
CA ARG A 64 0.00 24.38 44.42
C ARG A 64 0.72 23.33 43.58
N GLY A 65 0.86 23.63 42.29
CA GLY A 65 1.84 22.98 41.43
C GLY A 65 1.32 22.65 40.05
N GLY A 66 1.38 23.63 39.14
CA GLY A 66 1.17 23.42 37.72
C GLY A 66 2.18 22.41 37.16
N GLY A 67 1.64 21.28 36.69
CA GLY A 67 2.25 20.47 35.66
C GLY A 67 1.16 20.26 34.62
N GLU A 68 1.34 20.79 33.41
CA GLU A 68 0.50 20.43 32.27
C GLU A 68 0.49 18.90 32.16
N ALA A 69 -0.64 18.29 32.49
CA ALA A 69 -0.87 16.89 32.23
C ALA A 69 -0.74 16.70 30.71
N SER A 70 0.26 15.93 30.27
CA SER A 70 0.42 15.60 28.85
C SER A 70 -0.91 15.04 28.33
N PRO A 71 -1.40 15.50 27.15
CA PRO A 71 -2.69 15.06 26.65
C PRO A 71 -2.72 13.53 26.50
N ILE A 72 -3.78 12.91 27.02
CA ILE A 72 -3.96 11.45 27.07
C ILE A 72 -4.07 10.84 25.65
N CYS A 73 -4.46 11.65 24.65
CA CYS A 73 -4.54 11.28 23.24
C CYS A 73 -4.13 12.45 22.34
N ALA A 74 -3.79 12.16 21.07
CA ALA A 74 -3.54 13.15 20.03
C ALA A 74 -4.63 13.11 18.94
N THR A 75 -4.96 14.28 18.41
CA THR A 75 -5.79 14.44 17.22
C THR A 75 -5.06 13.94 15.96
N VAL A 76 -5.80 13.65 14.90
CA VAL A 76 -5.15 13.20 13.66
C VAL A 76 -4.28 14.28 13.03
N GLU A 77 -4.60 15.56 13.26
CA GLU A 77 -3.82 16.69 12.77
C GLU A 77 -2.49 16.82 13.52
N GLU A 78 -2.50 16.73 14.86
CA GLU A 78 -1.26 16.68 15.67
C GLU A 78 -0.39 15.48 15.28
N MET A 79 -0.99 14.31 15.05
CA MET A 79 -0.27 13.13 14.58
C MET A 79 0.32 13.29 13.17
N GLY A 80 -0.25 14.19 12.36
CA GLY A 80 0.13 14.45 10.98
C GLY A 80 1.11 15.61 10.79
N GLU A 81 1.23 16.51 11.76
CA GLU A 81 1.97 17.78 11.65
C GLU A 81 3.41 17.60 11.16
N ALA A 82 4.08 16.53 11.60
CA ALA A 82 5.45 16.19 11.20
C ALA A 82 5.63 15.97 9.67
N PHE A 83 4.55 15.79 8.91
CA PHE A 83 4.58 15.56 7.46
C PHE A 83 4.24 16.80 6.63
N ALA A 84 3.95 17.94 7.26
CA ALA A 84 3.60 19.17 6.55
C ALA A 84 4.75 19.69 5.67
N ASN A 85 5.99 19.56 6.13
CA ASN A 85 7.15 20.22 5.52
C ASN A 85 7.78 19.47 4.32
N GLY A 86 7.20 18.35 3.87
CA GLY A 86 7.70 17.58 2.73
C GLY A 86 9.08 16.95 2.94
N SER A 87 9.55 16.16 1.97
CA SER A 87 10.84 15.45 2.03
C SER A 87 11.60 15.50 0.70
N ASP A 88 11.46 16.62 0.00
CA ASP A 88 11.89 16.82 -1.39
C ASP A 88 13.38 16.52 -1.60
N GLY A 89 14.25 17.03 -0.72
CA GLY A 89 15.70 16.76 -0.79
C GLY A 89 16.05 15.27 -0.64
N GLU A 90 15.37 14.56 0.25
CA GLU A 90 15.56 13.11 0.43
C GLU A 90 14.97 12.31 -0.73
N SER A 91 13.87 12.78 -1.31
CA SER A 91 13.26 12.19 -2.50
C SER A 91 14.17 12.35 -3.72
N LEU A 92 14.80 13.51 -3.91
CA LEU A 92 15.84 13.74 -4.92
C LEU A 92 17.08 12.87 -4.70
N ARG A 93 17.51 12.70 -3.44
CA ARG A 93 18.61 11.78 -3.12
C ARG A 93 18.26 10.35 -3.53
N VAL A 94 17.05 9.88 -3.22
CA VAL A 94 16.56 8.56 -3.60
C VAL A 94 16.42 8.41 -5.12
N ARG A 95 15.96 9.44 -5.83
CA ARG A 95 15.91 9.49 -7.30
C ARG A 95 17.28 9.16 -7.89
N ARG A 96 18.33 9.84 -7.45
CA ARG A 96 19.70 9.61 -7.92
C ARG A 96 20.20 8.20 -7.62
N ILE A 97 19.85 7.64 -6.46
CA ILE A 97 20.16 6.25 -6.11
C ILE A 97 19.48 5.28 -7.08
N ILE A 98 18.19 5.48 -7.36
CA ILE A 98 17.41 4.65 -8.29
C ILE A 98 17.99 4.72 -9.70
N GLU A 99 18.29 5.93 -10.19
CA GLU A 99 18.86 6.15 -11.52
C GLU A 99 20.25 5.51 -11.64
N SER A 100 21.13 5.74 -10.66
CA SER A 100 22.45 5.10 -10.61
C SER A 100 22.34 3.58 -10.58
N HIS A 101 21.39 3.04 -9.80
CA HIS A 101 21.14 1.60 -9.75
C HIS A 101 20.75 1.06 -11.13
N PHE A 102 19.79 1.68 -11.81
CA PHE A 102 19.33 1.20 -13.12
C PHE A 102 20.33 1.46 -14.25
N ALA A 103 21.21 2.46 -14.14
CA ALA A 103 22.33 2.63 -15.06
C ALA A 103 23.34 1.47 -14.98
N LEU A 104 23.50 0.86 -13.80
CA LEU A 104 24.44 -0.24 -13.55
C LEU A 104 23.80 -1.64 -13.69
N ASN A 105 22.58 -1.81 -13.17
CA ASN A 105 21.89 -3.10 -13.03
C ASN A 105 20.64 -3.22 -13.91
N GLY A 106 20.28 -2.16 -14.63
CA GLY A 106 19.16 -2.15 -15.56
C GLY A 106 19.39 -3.09 -16.74
N ALA A 107 18.29 -3.56 -17.32
CA ALA A 107 18.34 -4.60 -18.30
C ALA A 107 19.13 -4.22 -19.56
N ASP A 108 19.07 -2.97 -19.99
CA ASP A 108 19.82 -2.46 -21.13
C ASP A 108 21.34 -2.76 -21.02
N ARG A 109 21.98 -2.36 -19.92
CA ARG A 109 23.40 -2.64 -19.67
C ARG A 109 23.66 -4.12 -19.45
N VAL A 110 22.87 -4.76 -18.59
CA VAL A 110 23.12 -6.15 -18.16
C VAL A 110 23.04 -7.14 -19.33
N ARG A 111 22.18 -6.88 -20.34
CA ARG A 111 22.12 -7.66 -21.60
C ARG A 111 23.45 -7.75 -22.34
N ARG A 112 24.30 -6.73 -22.21
CA ARG A 112 25.58 -6.59 -22.93
C ARG A 112 26.79 -7.10 -22.15
N LEU A 113 26.60 -7.56 -20.91
CA LEU A 113 27.69 -8.07 -20.10
C LEU A 113 28.31 -9.34 -20.73
N PRO A 114 29.63 -9.54 -20.56
CA PRO A 114 30.26 -10.79 -20.95
C PRO A 114 29.70 -11.96 -20.11
N PRO A 115 29.78 -13.21 -20.61
CA PRO A 115 29.13 -14.36 -19.98
C PRO A 115 29.47 -14.56 -18.50
N ASP A 116 30.73 -14.37 -18.12
CA ASP A 116 31.21 -14.53 -16.74
C ASP A 116 30.58 -13.52 -15.77
N GLN A 117 30.38 -12.28 -16.23
CA GLN A 117 29.72 -11.22 -15.45
C GLN A 117 28.20 -11.40 -15.45
N PHE A 118 27.60 -11.68 -16.61
CA PHE A 118 26.15 -11.92 -16.71
C PHE A 118 25.71 -13.07 -15.79
N CYS A 119 26.43 -14.19 -15.80
CA CYS A 119 26.08 -15.33 -14.98
C CYS A 119 26.24 -15.05 -13.48
N ARG A 120 27.01 -14.02 -13.08
CA ARG A 120 27.12 -13.57 -11.68
C ARG A 120 25.97 -12.67 -11.26
N GLN A 121 25.24 -12.08 -12.21
CA GLN A 121 24.14 -11.16 -11.93
C GLN A 121 23.05 -11.83 -11.09
N GLY A 122 22.57 -11.09 -10.09
CA GLY A 122 21.39 -11.44 -9.31
C GLY A 122 20.17 -10.69 -9.79
N PHE A 123 18.99 -11.24 -9.53
CA PHE A 123 17.71 -10.72 -9.96
C PHE A 123 16.70 -10.71 -8.81
N VAL A 124 15.76 -9.77 -8.86
CA VAL A 124 14.59 -9.73 -7.97
C VAL A 124 13.33 -9.78 -8.82
N LEU A 125 12.42 -10.68 -8.49
CA LEU A 125 11.15 -10.85 -9.19
C LEU A 125 10.02 -10.09 -8.50
N GLY A 126 9.41 -9.16 -9.22
CA GLY A 126 8.09 -8.61 -8.91
C GLY A 126 7.03 -9.31 -9.76
N LYS A 127 6.16 -10.11 -9.13
CA LYS A 127 5.04 -10.76 -9.82
C LYS A 127 3.73 -10.18 -9.32
N ALA A 128 3.03 -9.53 -10.24
CA ALA A 128 1.69 -9.00 -10.04
C ALA A 128 0.68 -9.80 -10.85
N PHE A 129 -0.55 -9.85 -10.35
CA PHE A 129 -1.72 -10.33 -11.07
C PHE A 129 -2.56 -9.14 -11.53
N GLN A 130 -3.44 -9.35 -12.50
CA GLN A 130 -4.41 -8.35 -12.90
C GLN A 130 -5.60 -8.26 -11.90
N ALA A 131 -5.31 -8.17 -10.60
CA ALA A 131 -6.26 -7.88 -9.52
C ALA A 131 -6.21 -6.38 -9.15
N GLY A 132 -6.32 -5.97 -7.88
CA GLY A 132 -6.27 -4.58 -7.39
C GLY A 132 -5.09 -3.77 -7.92
N PHE A 133 -5.29 -2.70 -8.71
CA PHE A 133 -4.16 -1.94 -9.27
C PHE A 133 -3.18 -1.49 -8.18
N GLY A 134 -3.67 -0.83 -7.13
CA GLY A 134 -2.84 -0.38 -6.02
C GLY A 134 -2.01 -1.51 -5.40
N ASN A 135 -2.68 -2.55 -4.89
CA ASN A 135 -1.99 -3.64 -4.19
C ASN A 135 -1.02 -4.44 -5.08
N GLU A 136 -1.33 -4.58 -6.35
CA GLU A 136 -0.51 -5.33 -7.30
C GLU A 136 0.69 -4.49 -7.77
N MET A 137 0.52 -3.17 -7.92
CA MET A 137 1.63 -2.27 -8.19
C MET A 137 2.64 -2.26 -7.03
N TYR A 138 2.19 -2.32 -5.77
CA TYR A 138 3.10 -2.46 -4.62
C TYR A 138 4.02 -3.69 -4.69
N LYS A 139 3.57 -4.80 -5.29
CA LYS A 139 4.44 -5.98 -5.47
C LYS A 139 5.57 -5.70 -6.45
N ILE A 140 5.29 -4.95 -7.51
CA ILE A 140 6.28 -4.53 -8.51
C ILE A 140 7.25 -3.52 -7.88
N LEU A 141 6.72 -2.49 -7.20
CA LEU A 141 7.53 -1.46 -6.59
C LEU A 141 8.38 -1.99 -5.43
N THR A 142 7.86 -2.90 -4.62
CA THR A 142 8.65 -3.57 -3.57
C THR A 142 9.79 -4.38 -4.18
N ALA A 143 9.56 -5.06 -5.30
CA ALA A 143 10.62 -5.76 -6.01
C ALA A 143 11.65 -4.79 -6.63
N GLY A 144 11.22 -3.64 -7.14
CA GLY A 144 12.11 -2.58 -7.62
C GLY A 144 12.99 -2.01 -6.50
N ALA A 145 12.40 -1.68 -5.36
CA ALA A 145 13.16 -1.24 -4.18
C ALA A 145 14.13 -2.33 -3.69
N LEU A 146 13.70 -3.59 -3.62
CA LEU A 146 14.61 -4.70 -3.29
C LEU A 146 15.74 -4.86 -4.31
N SER A 147 15.49 -4.60 -5.59
CA SER A 147 16.52 -4.65 -6.62
C SER A 147 17.60 -3.60 -6.35
N VAL A 148 17.18 -2.38 -6.00
CA VAL A 148 18.06 -1.28 -5.57
C VAL A 148 18.87 -1.67 -4.33
N LEU A 149 18.20 -2.08 -3.25
CA LEU A 149 18.84 -2.44 -1.98
C LEU A 149 19.86 -3.57 -2.12
N LEU A 150 19.59 -4.54 -2.99
CA LEU A 150 20.42 -5.74 -3.12
C LEU A 150 21.41 -5.67 -4.29
N ASN A 151 21.45 -4.55 -5.04
CA ASN A 151 22.21 -4.42 -6.29
C ASN A 151 21.95 -5.58 -7.26
N ARG A 152 20.67 -5.83 -7.52
CA ARG A 152 20.19 -6.88 -8.42
C ARG A 152 19.35 -6.27 -9.52
N SER A 153 19.27 -6.97 -10.66
CA SER A 153 18.39 -6.55 -11.76
C SER A 153 16.92 -6.85 -11.45
N LEU A 154 16.03 -5.96 -11.86
CA LEU A 154 14.59 -6.16 -11.71
C LEU A 154 14.03 -7.08 -12.80
N ILE A 155 13.22 -8.07 -12.40
CA ILE A 155 12.35 -8.84 -13.29
C ILE A 155 10.90 -8.45 -13.01
N ILE A 156 10.19 -8.03 -14.06
CA ILE A 156 8.73 -7.89 -14.00
C ILE A 156 8.11 -9.18 -14.56
N GLY A 157 7.38 -9.88 -13.70
CA GLY A 157 6.79 -11.17 -14.00
C GLY A 157 5.60 -11.04 -14.95
N GLN A 158 5.75 -11.56 -16.16
CA GLN A 158 4.66 -11.66 -17.14
C GLN A 158 3.73 -12.85 -16.84
N THR A 159 2.46 -12.73 -17.23
CA THR A 159 1.49 -13.82 -17.22
C THR A 159 1.05 -14.06 -18.66
N ARG A 160 1.22 -15.28 -19.17
CA ARG A 160 0.93 -15.64 -20.57
C ARG A 160 1.63 -14.73 -21.61
N GLY A 161 2.82 -14.22 -21.26
CA GLY A 161 3.61 -13.32 -22.13
C GLY A 161 3.25 -11.85 -22.02
N GLU A 162 2.23 -11.48 -21.23
CA GLU A 162 1.79 -10.10 -21.07
C GLU A 162 2.31 -9.50 -19.77
N TYR A 163 2.69 -8.23 -19.82
CA TYR A 163 3.02 -7.46 -18.62
C TYR A 163 1.75 -7.21 -17.78
N PRO A 164 1.87 -7.17 -16.44
CA PRO A 164 0.76 -6.79 -15.59
C PRO A 164 0.29 -5.37 -15.97
N PHE A 165 -0.99 -5.22 -16.33
CA PHE A 165 -1.58 -3.96 -16.79
C PHE A 165 -0.98 -3.41 -18.10
N GLY A 166 -0.35 -4.25 -18.92
CA GLY A 166 0.34 -3.81 -20.16
C GLY A 166 -0.54 -3.14 -21.22
N ASP A 167 -1.87 -3.31 -21.15
CA ASP A 167 -2.81 -2.57 -22.00
C ASP A 167 -2.90 -1.09 -21.59
N TYR A 168 -2.73 -0.81 -20.30
CA TYR A 168 -2.93 0.51 -19.67
C TYR A 168 -1.62 1.23 -19.34
N ILE A 169 -0.55 0.47 -19.14
CA ILE A 169 0.76 0.96 -18.68
C ILE A 169 1.84 0.51 -19.65
N SER A 170 2.72 1.45 -20.01
CA SER A 170 3.97 1.17 -20.71
C SER A 170 5.10 1.03 -19.69
N TYR A 171 5.79 -0.11 -19.71
CA TYR A 171 6.98 -0.35 -18.88
C TYR A 171 8.25 0.10 -19.60
N THR A 172 9.19 0.70 -18.86
CA THR A 172 10.49 1.07 -19.41
C THR A 172 11.39 -0.15 -19.65
N ASN A 173 12.46 0.04 -20.44
CA ASN A 173 13.42 -1.01 -20.77
C ASN A 173 14.38 -1.38 -19.62
N LEU A 174 14.17 -0.83 -18.42
CA LEU A 174 15.01 -1.01 -17.24
C LEU A 174 14.91 -2.41 -16.62
N SER A 175 13.80 -3.12 -16.89
CA SER A 175 13.52 -4.44 -16.33
C SER A 175 13.66 -5.57 -17.35
N PHE A 176 13.85 -6.78 -16.82
CA PHE A 176 13.81 -8.03 -17.56
C PHE A 176 12.44 -8.69 -17.50
N THR A 177 12.17 -9.56 -18.46
CA THR A 177 11.14 -10.60 -18.31
C THR A 177 11.76 -11.91 -17.84
N MET A 178 10.96 -12.77 -17.20
CA MET A 178 11.42 -14.11 -16.83
C MET A 178 11.82 -14.95 -18.06
N LYS A 179 11.11 -14.78 -19.18
CA LYS A 179 11.42 -15.45 -20.45
C LYS A 179 12.80 -15.03 -20.97
N GLU A 180 13.10 -13.73 -20.90
CA GLU A 180 14.38 -13.17 -21.30
C GLU A 180 15.53 -13.68 -20.43
N VAL A 181 15.38 -13.66 -19.10
CA VAL A 181 16.42 -14.20 -18.18
C VAL A 181 16.69 -15.66 -18.49
N LYS A 182 15.65 -16.50 -18.68
CA LYS A 182 15.81 -17.91 -19.08
C LYS A 182 16.60 -18.06 -20.38
N HIS A 183 16.34 -17.20 -21.37
CA HIS A 183 17.04 -17.23 -22.66
C HIS A 183 18.52 -16.84 -22.51
N LEU A 184 18.80 -15.71 -21.87
CA LEU A 184 20.16 -15.20 -21.66
C LEU A 184 21.00 -16.13 -20.78
N TRP A 185 20.39 -16.80 -19.80
CA TRP A 185 21.06 -17.80 -18.96
C TRP A 185 21.60 -18.98 -19.77
N ARG A 186 20.82 -19.44 -20.75
CA ARG A 186 21.23 -20.51 -21.69
C ARG A 186 22.28 -19.99 -22.68
N LYS A 187 22.05 -18.82 -23.28
CA LYS A 187 22.97 -18.20 -24.24
C LYS A 187 24.38 -18.04 -23.67
N ASN A 188 24.48 -17.62 -22.41
CA ASN A 188 25.76 -17.42 -21.71
C ASN A 188 26.34 -18.71 -21.09
N LYS A 189 25.70 -19.87 -21.29
CA LYS A 189 26.13 -21.18 -20.76
C LYS A 189 26.38 -21.15 -19.25
N CYS A 190 25.52 -20.44 -18.50
CA CYS A 190 25.72 -20.24 -17.06
C CYS A 190 25.76 -21.55 -16.24
N VAL A 191 25.00 -22.55 -16.67
CA VAL A 191 25.00 -23.88 -16.05
C VAL A 191 26.27 -24.65 -16.43
N ASP A 192 26.56 -24.78 -17.72
CA ASP A 192 27.61 -25.67 -18.19
C ASP A 192 29.02 -25.13 -17.95
N LYS A 193 29.22 -23.83 -18.22
CA LYS A 193 30.54 -23.17 -18.11
C LYS A 193 30.82 -22.62 -16.71
N PHE A 194 29.81 -22.07 -16.05
CA PHE A 194 29.98 -21.37 -14.76
C PHE A 194 29.34 -22.10 -13.57
N ARG A 195 28.79 -23.30 -13.80
CA ARG A 195 28.17 -24.16 -12.76
C ARG A 195 27.11 -23.46 -11.91
N ARG A 196 26.43 -22.45 -12.48
CA ARG A 196 25.43 -21.64 -11.78
C ARG A 196 24.02 -21.96 -12.25
N GLN A 197 23.29 -22.67 -11.40
CA GLN A 197 21.90 -23.08 -11.65
C GLN A 197 20.94 -21.89 -11.56
N LEU A 198 19.98 -21.77 -12.48
CA LEU A 198 18.92 -20.76 -12.41
C LEU A 198 17.81 -21.21 -11.46
N ILE A 199 18.00 -20.92 -10.17
CA ILE A 199 17.08 -21.26 -9.10
C ILE A 199 16.54 -19.98 -8.47
N MET A 200 15.25 -19.99 -8.14
CA MET A 200 14.59 -18.88 -7.45
C MET A 200 14.41 -19.23 -5.97
N ARG A 201 14.84 -18.34 -5.06
CA ARG A 201 14.45 -18.36 -3.64
C ARG A 201 13.14 -17.61 -3.49
N VAL A 202 12.17 -18.25 -2.85
CA VAL A 202 10.86 -17.68 -2.56
C VAL A 202 10.77 -17.42 -1.07
N ASP A 203 10.48 -16.18 -0.71
CA ASP A 203 10.26 -15.78 0.68
C ASP A 203 8.82 -15.22 0.79
N ASN A 204 7.96 -15.90 1.55
CA ASN A 204 6.54 -15.54 1.59
C ASN A 204 6.24 -14.68 2.81
N PHE A 205 6.18 -13.37 2.58
CA PHE A 205 5.98 -12.35 3.60
C PHE A 205 4.67 -12.52 4.37
N GLU A 206 3.60 -13.04 3.76
CA GLU A 206 2.30 -13.27 4.41
C GLU A 206 2.31 -14.47 5.38
N LYS A 207 3.36 -15.29 5.35
CA LYS A 207 3.48 -16.50 6.17
C LYS A 207 4.64 -16.34 7.15
N PRO A 208 4.39 -15.92 8.41
CA PRO A 208 5.45 -15.63 9.39
C PRO A 208 6.43 -16.80 9.58
N LYS A 209 5.91 -18.04 9.57
CA LYS A 209 6.71 -19.26 9.68
C LYS A 209 7.57 -19.56 8.43
N GLN A 210 7.30 -18.95 7.29
CA GLN A 210 7.94 -19.23 5.99
C GLN A 210 8.76 -18.05 5.43
N THR A 211 8.84 -16.92 6.16
CA THR A 211 9.59 -15.74 5.74
C THR A 211 10.83 -15.50 6.59
N ASN A 212 11.95 -15.15 5.96
CA ASN A 212 13.17 -14.74 6.65
C ASN A 212 13.39 -13.22 6.55
N VAL A 213 12.31 -12.46 6.34
CA VAL A 213 12.39 -11.01 6.17
C VAL A 213 13.11 -10.36 7.35
N LEU A 214 12.76 -10.65 8.61
CA LEU A 214 13.43 -9.99 9.74
C LEU A 214 14.77 -10.65 10.13
N CYS A 215 14.93 -11.95 9.89
CA CYS A 215 16.01 -12.73 10.54
C CYS A 215 17.24 -13.01 9.66
N SER A 216 17.21 -12.71 8.37
CA SER A 216 18.30 -13.08 7.44
C SER A 216 18.91 -11.87 6.76
N ASP A 217 20.20 -11.96 6.45
CA ASP A 217 20.92 -10.99 5.63
C ASP A 217 20.78 -11.35 4.15
N TRP A 218 19.80 -10.74 3.48
CA TRP A 218 19.47 -11.10 2.09
C TRP A 218 20.58 -10.72 1.09
N ARG A 219 21.49 -9.81 1.46
CA ARG A 219 22.67 -9.46 0.65
C ARG A 219 23.58 -10.67 0.45
N LYS A 220 23.59 -11.60 1.41
CA LYS A 220 24.40 -12.83 1.38
C LYS A 220 23.72 -13.98 0.63
N TRP A 221 22.46 -13.82 0.18
CA TRP A 221 21.74 -14.89 -0.51
C TRP A 221 22.34 -15.16 -1.90
N LYS A 222 22.90 -16.34 -2.11
CA LYS A 222 23.58 -16.70 -3.38
C LYS A 222 22.62 -17.06 -4.53
N HIS A 223 21.31 -17.17 -4.24
CA HIS A 223 20.30 -17.55 -5.22
C HIS A 223 20.24 -16.49 -6.36
N PRO A 224 20.26 -16.91 -7.63
CA PRO A 224 20.19 -15.96 -8.74
C PRO A 224 18.93 -15.10 -8.74
N ILE A 225 17.77 -15.67 -8.43
CA ILE A 225 16.50 -14.93 -8.36
C ILE A 225 15.97 -14.96 -6.93
N ILE A 226 15.56 -13.80 -6.43
CA ILE A 226 14.83 -13.66 -5.16
C ILE A 226 13.40 -13.21 -5.48
N TRP A 227 12.42 -13.82 -4.83
CA TRP A 227 11.02 -13.40 -4.92
C TRP A 227 10.41 -13.29 -3.53
N PHE A 228 10.10 -12.06 -3.11
CA PHE A 228 9.25 -11.80 -1.96
C PHE A 228 7.77 -11.84 -2.39
N GLN A 229 7.00 -12.79 -1.84
CA GLN A 229 5.57 -12.91 -2.05
C GLN A 229 4.79 -12.17 -0.97
N GLY A 230 3.58 -11.69 -1.29
CA GLY A 230 2.69 -11.10 -0.28
C GLY A 230 3.01 -9.66 0.11
N THR A 231 3.77 -8.95 -0.73
CA THR A 231 4.14 -7.53 -0.55
C THR A 231 3.08 -6.61 -1.16
N THR A 232 1.85 -6.69 -0.63
CA THR A 232 0.64 -6.12 -1.25
C THR A 232 0.40 -4.63 -0.97
N ASP A 233 1.28 -3.96 -0.24
CA ASP A 233 1.10 -2.56 0.18
C ASP A 233 2.39 -1.96 0.72
N ALA A 234 2.30 -0.69 1.11
CA ALA A 234 3.41 0.10 1.60
C ALA A 234 3.99 -0.38 2.94
N VAL A 235 3.23 -1.08 3.79
CA VAL A 235 3.71 -1.52 5.12
C VAL A 235 4.65 -2.72 4.99
N ALA A 236 4.44 -3.58 3.98
CA ALA A 236 5.30 -4.74 3.77
C ALA A 236 6.78 -4.40 3.62
N ILE A 237 7.09 -3.27 2.94
CA ILE A 237 8.48 -2.84 2.74
C ILE A 237 9.12 -2.26 4.00
N GLN A 238 8.30 -1.74 4.93
CA GLN A 238 8.79 -1.15 6.17
C GLN A 238 9.40 -2.19 7.11
N PHE A 239 9.00 -3.46 6.99
CA PHE A 239 9.65 -4.56 7.73
C PHE A 239 11.15 -4.64 7.43
N PHE A 240 11.61 -4.12 6.30
CA PHE A 240 13.01 -4.18 5.92
C PHE A 240 13.88 -3.32 6.83
N LEU A 241 13.32 -2.24 7.38
CA LEU A 241 13.98 -1.38 8.37
C LEU A 241 14.17 -2.08 9.73
N LYS A 242 13.48 -3.20 9.97
CA LYS A 242 13.52 -3.96 11.23
C LYS A 242 14.26 -5.28 11.13
N ASN A 243 15.10 -5.42 10.12
CA ASN A 243 15.95 -6.60 10.01
C ASN A 243 16.95 -6.67 11.18
N VAL A 244 17.19 -7.85 11.74
CA VAL A 244 18.15 -8.02 12.86
C VAL A 244 19.59 -7.76 12.46
N HIS A 245 19.91 -7.89 11.17
CA HIS A 245 21.27 -7.67 10.66
C HIS A 245 21.50 -6.17 10.44
N PRO A 246 22.47 -5.54 11.14
CA PRO A 246 22.69 -4.09 11.05
C PRO A 246 22.96 -3.61 9.63
N GLY A 247 23.71 -4.38 8.85
CA GLY A 247 23.99 -4.03 7.45
C GLY A 247 22.76 -4.03 6.54
N MET A 248 21.73 -4.83 6.85
CA MET A 248 20.45 -4.75 6.13
C MET A 248 19.69 -3.49 6.53
N LYS A 249 19.66 -3.14 7.84
CA LYS A 249 19.02 -1.91 8.33
C LYS A 249 19.62 -0.68 7.68
N ILE A 250 20.96 -0.56 7.65
CA ILE A 250 21.67 0.56 7.02
C ILE A 250 21.27 0.72 5.55
N VAL A 251 21.25 -0.39 4.79
CA VAL A 251 20.90 -0.36 3.37
C VAL A 251 19.42 0.00 3.19
N ALA A 252 18.52 -0.54 4.01
CA ALA A 252 17.10 -0.18 4.00
C ALA A 252 16.88 1.31 4.33
N SER A 253 17.53 1.84 5.37
CA SER A 253 17.43 3.25 5.76
C SER A 253 17.99 4.19 4.70
N SER A 254 19.00 3.78 3.94
CA SER A 254 19.51 4.57 2.81
C SER A 254 18.44 4.82 1.74
N LEU A 255 17.46 3.93 1.60
CA LEU A 255 16.38 4.08 0.63
C LEU A 255 15.10 4.63 1.26
N PHE A 256 14.71 4.18 2.45
CA PHE A 256 13.40 4.51 3.07
C PHE A 256 13.45 5.58 4.16
N GLY A 257 14.63 6.16 4.40
CA GLY A 257 14.89 7.08 5.51
C GLY A 257 15.08 6.36 6.85
N HIS A 258 15.47 7.13 7.86
CA HIS A 258 15.60 6.65 9.23
C HIS A 258 14.23 6.63 9.90
N PRO A 259 13.86 5.55 10.62
CA PRO A 259 12.62 5.52 11.39
C PRO A 259 12.53 6.71 12.36
N GLU A 260 13.62 7.12 12.98
CA GLU A 260 13.62 8.19 13.99
C GLU A 260 13.38 9.60 13.38
N SER A 261 13.44 9.75 12.05
CA SER A 261 13.35 11.04 11.35
C SER A 261 12.15 11.07 10.42
N LEU A 262 10.96 11.25 11.00
CA LEU A 262 9.68 11.21 10.28
C LEU A 262 9.54 12.25 9.16
N HIS A 263 10.10 13.44 9.36
CA HIS A 263 10.03 14.56 8.42
C HIS A 263 10.92 14.35 7.18
N THR A 264 11.89 13.43 7.22
CA THR A 264 12.85 13.19 6.13
C THR A 264 12.53 11.92 5.33
N ARG A 265 11.33 11.35 5.43
CA ARG A 265 11.02 10.09 4.74
C ARG A 265 10.83 10.29 3.22
N PRO A 266 11.67 9.68 2.38
CA PRO A 266 11.64 9.92 0.93
C PRO A 266 10.45 9.26 0.24
N ASN A 267 10.05 9.81 -0.91
CA ASN A 267 9.01 9.29 -1.78
C ASN A 267 9.51 8.14 -2.69
N VAL A 268 9.94 7.02 -2.09
CA VAL A 268 10.54 5.90 -2.84
C VAL A 268 9.59 5.33 -3.90
N PHE A 269 8.31 5.20 -3.58
CA PHE A 269 7.34 4.61 -4.48
C PHE A 269 7.04 5.49 -5.69
N GLY A 270 6.95 6.81 -5.49
CA GLY A 270 6.79 7.77 -6.57
C GLY A 270 7.97 7.75 -7.53
N GLU A 271 9.19 7.80 -6.97
CA GLU A 271 10.42 7.79 -7.75
C GLU A 271 10.62 6.49 -8.53
N LEU A 272 10.26 5.34 -7.95
CA LEU A 272 10.26 4.06 -8.67
C LEU A 272 9.20 4.02 -9.77
N MET A 273 7.97 4.49 -9.51
CA MET A 273 6.93 4.54 -10.55
C MET A 273 7.37 5.41 -11.71
N ARG A 274 7.87 6.62 -11.45
CA ARG A 274 8.41 7.55 -12.45
C ARG A 274 9.47 6.89 -13.33
N ALA A 275 10.34 6.05 -12.76
CA ALA A 275 11.40 5.37 -13.49
C ALA A 275 10.92 4.16 -14.31
N ILE A 276 9.87 3.45 -13.88
CA ILE A 276 9.52 2.13 -14.45
C ILE A 276 8.22 2.09 -15.24
N ILE A 277 7.29 3.03 -15.03
CA ILE A 277 6.00 3.06 -15.70
C ILE A 277 5.70 4.43 -16.32
N SER A 278 4.92 4.40 -17.39
CA SER A 278 4.27 5.55 -18.01
C SER A 278 2.88 5.13 -18.51
N PRO A 279 1.94 6.06 -18.74
CA PRO A 279 0.67 5.70 -19.36
C PRO A 279 0.90 5.09 -20.74
N SER A 280 0.04 4.16 -21.15
CA SER A 280 -0.02 3.75 -22.56
C SER A 280 -0.55 4.90 -23.41
N LYS A 281 -0.25 4.89 -24.72
CA LYS A 281 -0.67 5.97 -25.64
C LYS A 281 -2.17 6.26 -25.55
N ALA A 282 -3.00 5.22 -25.48
CA ALA A 282 -4.45 5.37 -25.37
C ALA A 282 -4.89 5.98 -24.03
N ILE A 283 -4.22 5.63 -22.93
CA ILE A 283 -4.49 6.25 -21.62
C ILE A 283 -4.06 7.72 -21.62
N GLU A 284 -2.90 8.03 -22.19
CA GLU A 284 -2.40 9.40 -22.31
C GLU A 284 -3.31 10.27 -23.19
N GLU A 285 -3.85 9.72 -24.28
CA GLU A 285 -4.87 10.39 -25.12
C GLU A 285 -6.13 10.74 -24.31
N ALA A 286 -6.63 9.81 -23.48
CA ALA A 286 -7.79 10.06 -22.62
C ALA A 286 -7.50 11.09 -21.51
N VAL A 287 -6.31 11.06 -20.90
CA VAL A 287 -5.88 12.07 -19.92
C VAL A 287 -5.84 13.45 -20.58
N ASN A 288 -5.23 13.56 -21.76
CA ASN A 288 -5.13 14.83 -22.50
C ASN A 288 -6.49 15.35 -22.98
N TRP A 289 -7.44 14.45 -23.29
CA TRP A 289 -8.82 14.84 -23.59
C TRP A 289 -9.49 15.53 -22.41
N VAL A 290 -9.31 15.03 -21.18
CA VAL A 290 -9.88 15.69 -19.97
C VAL A 290 -9.22 17.04 -19.72
N LEU A 291 -7.91 17.14 -19.93
CA LEU A 291 -7.20 18.41 -19.76
C LEU A 291 -7.60 19.44 -20.82
N ASN A 292 -7.99 18.99 -22.03
CA ASN A 292 -8.45 19.79 -23.16
C ASN A 292 -7.49 20.95 -23.50
N GLY A 293 -6.19 20.67 -23.52
CA GLY A 293 -5.13 21.67 -23.75
C GLY A 293 -4.92 22.67 -22.59
N GLY A 294 -5.66 22.53 -21.49
CA GLY A 294 -5.47 23.32 -20.28
C GLY A 294 -4.29 22.85 -19.43
N ARG A 295 -3.93 23.67 -18.43
CA ARG A 295 -2.83 23.42 -17.49
C ARG A 295 -3.06 22.20 -16.58
N ASP A 296 -2.01 21.54 -16.12
CA ASP A 296 -2.15 20.47 -15.11
C ASP A 296 -2.93 20.94 -13.85
N PRO A 297 -3.69 20.05 -13.21
CA PRO A 297 -4.51 20.37 -12.04
C PRO A 297 -3.66 20.79 -10.84
N ASP A 298 -4.20 21.68 -10.02
CA ASP A 298 -3.54 22.13 -8.80
C ASP A 298 -3.60 21.06 -7.71
N LEU A 299 -4.79 20.46 -7.54
CA LEU A 299 -5.03 19.42 -6.54
C LEU A 299 -5.79 18.22 -7.14
N THR A 300 -5.73 17.12 -6.42
CA THR A 300 -6.60 15.95 -6.63
C THR A 300 -7.40 15.67 -5.37
N LEU A 301 -8.69 15.38 -5.52
CA LEU A 301 -9.53 14.74 -4.53
C LEU A 301 -9.84 13.30 -4.97
N HIS A 302 -9.35 12.31 -4.23
CA HIS A 302 -9.72 10.91 -4.41
C HIS A 302 -10.66 10.45 -3.29
N MET A 303 -11.85 10.00 -3.67
CA MET A 303 -12.91 9.56 -2.76
C MET A 303 -13.21 8.07 -2.89
N ARG A 304 -12.86 7.28 -1.86
CA ARG A 304 -13.22 5.85 -1.77
C ARG A 304 -14.54 5.66 -1.00
N MET A 305 -15.64 5.56 -1.72
CA MET A 305 -16.97 5.56 -1.13
C MET A 305 -17.67 4.20 -1.14
N MET A 306 -17.22 3.24 -1.97
CA MET A 306 -17.80 1.89 -2.02
C MET A 306 -19.32 1.90 -2.16
N MET A 307 -19.84 2.72 -3.08
CA MET A 307 -21.27 2.94 -3.35
C MET A 307 -22.06 3.67 -2.24
N ASN A 308 -21.38 4.30 -1.28
CA ASN A 308 -22.02 5.11 -0.24
C ASN A 308 -22.10 6.61 -0.64
N ARG A 309 -23.05 7.36 -0.07
CA ARG A 309 -23.29 8.79 -0.32
C ARG A 309 -23.24 9.62 0.97
N SER A 310 -22.30 9.32 1.86
CA SER A 310 -22.19 9.94 3.17
C SER A 310 -21.86 11.44 3.08
N ALA A 311 -22.81 12.28 3.46
CA ALA A 311 -22.63 13.73 3.55
C ALA A 311 -21.47 14.11 4.49
N ARG A 312 -21.30 13.39 5.61
CA ARG A 312 -20.19 13.65 6.54
C ARG A 312 -18.82 13.45 5.88
N ALA A 313 -18.69 12.43 5.04
CA ALA A 313 -17.44 12.17 4.31
C ALA A 313 -17.20 13.22 3.21
N MET A 314 -18.26 13.68 2.54
CA MET A 314 -18.17 14.78 1.56
C MET A 314 -17.73 16.08 2.23
N ASN A 315 -18.40 16.50 3.30
CA ASN A 315 -18.07 17.73 4.02
C ASN A 315 -16.64 17.71 4.56
N ALA A 316 -16.19 16.57 5.12
CA ALA A 316 -14.81 16.41 5.58
C ALA A 316 -13.81 16.56 4.43
N ALA A 317 -14.11 15.99 3.26
CA ALA A 317 -13.26 16.11 2.07
C ALA A 317 -13.23 17.55 1.53
N VAL A 318 -14.37 18.22 1.42
CA VAL A 318 -14.48 19.63 0.98
C VAL A 318 -13.68 20.55 1.91
N ASN A 319 -13.83 20.38 3.23
CA ASN A 319 -13.05 21.15 4.21
C ASN A 319 -11.55 20.87 4.09
N CYS A 320 -11.17 19.62 3.83
CA CYS A 320 -9.77 19.26 3.63
C CYS A 320 -9.18 19.85 2.33
N ILE A 321 -9.98 19.95 1.26
CA ILE A 321 -9.58 20.68 0.05
C ILE A 321 -9.39 22.18 0.36
N LYS A 322 -10.31 22.81 1.10
CA LYS A 322 -10.16 24.22 1.50
C LYS A 322 -8.87 24.44 2.29
N LYS A 323 -8.54 23.54 3.24
CA LYS A 323 -7.27 23.58 3.99
C LYS A 323 -6.06 23.41 3.08
N ALA A 324 -6.10 22.47 2.13
CA ALA A 324 -5.02 22.27 1.18
C ALA A 324 -4.80 23.51 0.29
N LEU A 325 -5.88 24.15 -0.16
CA LEU A 325 -5.81 25.40 -0.94
C LEU A 325 -5.23 26.57 -0.15
N GLN A 326 -5.47 26.64 1.15
CA GLN A 326 -4.86 27.66 2.01
C GLN A 326 -3.36 27.46 2.21
N TYR A 327 -2.90 26.21 2.14
CA TYR A 327 -1.50 25.86 2.37
C TYR A 327 -0.59 26.15 1.17
N HIS A 328 -1.16 26.19 -0.04
CA HIS A 328 -0.40 26.40 -1.27
C HIS A 328 -0.69 27.77 -1.87
N GLN A 329 0.34 28.42 -2.43
CA GLN A 329 0.15 29.61 -3.24
C GLN A 329 -0.40 29.18 -4.60
N HIS A 330 -1.55 29.74 -4.96
CA HIS A 330 -2.18 29.51 -6.25
C HIS A 330 -2.00 30.74 -7.13
N ASP A 331 -1.81 30.52 -8.43
CA ASP A 331 -1.84 31.59 -9.42
C ASP A 331 -3.18 32.34 -9.35
N ASN A 332 -3.25 33.55 -9.90
CA ASN A 332 -4.42 34.46 -9.87
C ASN A 332 -5.70 33.94 -10.60
N GLY A 333 -5.90 32.63 -10.71
CA GLY A 333 -7.08 31.99 -11.31
C GLY A 333 -7.75 30.98 -10.38
N LYS A 334 -8.91 30.48 -10.81
CA LYS A 334 -9.64 29.44 -10.07
C LYS A 334 -8.81 28.15 -10.01
N PRO A 335 -8.55 27.56 -8.84
CA PRO A 335 -7.79 26.32 -8.74
C PRO A 335 -8.51 25.18 -9.47
N ARG A 336 -7.75 24.31 -10.15
CA ARG A 336 -8.26 23.12 -10.84
C ARG A 336 -8.11 21.91 -9.94
N VAL A 337 -9.21 21.20 -9.68
CA VAL A 337 -9.24 20.00 -8.84
C VAL A 337 -9.73 18.81 -9.63
N VAL A 338 -8.90 17.77 -9.74
CA VAL A 338 -9.35 16.48 -10.27
C VAL A 338 -10.15 15.73 -9.22
N LEU A 339 -11.35 15.28 -9.57
CA LEU A 339 -12.22 14.49 -8.71
C LEU A 339 -12.31 13.04 -9.21
N VAL A 340 -11.77 12.12 -8.41
CA VAL A 340 -11.80 10.67 -8.66
C VAL A 340 -12.64 9.98 -7.61
N SER A 341 -13.57 9.11 -8.02
CA SER A 341 -14.30 8.25 -7.08
C SER A 341 -14.72 6.93 -7.71
N ASP A 342 -14.75 5.88 -6.89
CA ASP A 342 -15.36 4.60 -7.25
C ASP A 342 -16.92 4.63 -7.24
N THR A 343 -17.51 5.77 -6.86
CA THR A 343 -18.95 5.94 -6.71
C THR A 343 -19.45 7.10 -7.59
N PRO A 344 -19.96 6.83 -8.80
CA PRO A 344 -20.32 7.89 -9.76
C PRO A 344 -21.40 8.86 -9.26
N SER A 345 -22.33 8.41 -8.43
CA SER A 345 -23.34 9.31 -7.83
C SER A 345 -22.72 10.37 -6.92
N LEU A 346 -21.62 10.04 -6.22
CA LEU A 346 -20.90 10.98 -5.37
C LEU A 346 -20.36 12.17 -6.19
N ILE A 347 -19.86 11.90 -7.41
CA ILE A 347 -19.34 12.94 -8.29
C ILE A 347 -20.40 14.02 -8.51
N LYS A 348 -21.65 13.62 -8.76
CA LYS A 348 -22.77 14.57 -8.96
C LYS A 348 -23.12 15.34 -7.68
N ASP A 349 -22.99 14.69 -6.52
CA ASP A 349 -23.36 15.27 -5.23
C ASP A 349 -22.33 16.30 -4.74
N ILE A 350 -21.04 16.01 -4.88
CA ILE A 350 -19.97 16.87 -4.34
C ILE A 350 -19.54 17.99 -5.30
N THR A 351 -19.78 17.83 -6.61
CA THR A 351 -19.37 18.81 -7.64
C THR A 351 -19.96 20.19 -7.41
N PRO A 352 -21.26 20.37 -7.09
CA PRO A 352 -21.82 21.70 -6.82
C PRO A 352 -21.10 22.46 -5.71
N GLU A 353 -20.79 21.79 -4.60
CA GLU A 353 -20.08 22.39 -3.45
C GLU A 353 -18.64 22.80 -3.83
N LEU A 354 -17.95 21.97 -4.62
CA LEU A 354 -16.60 22.29 -5.09
C LEU A 354 -16.59 23.45 -6.10
N LEU A 355 -17.59 23.49 -7.00
CA LEU A 355 -17.70 24.54 -8.01
C LEU A 355 -17.89 25.94 -7.43
N GLU A 356 -18.22 26.09 -6.14
CA GLU A 356 -18.23 27.39 -5.47
C GLU A 356 -16.85 28.05 -5.44
N PHE A 357 -15.76 27.27 -5.39
CA PHE A 357 -14.40 27.80 -5.20
C PHE A 357 -13.31 27.15 -6.07
N VAL A 358 -13.59 26.06 -6.79
CA VAL A 358 -12.65 25.43 -7.75
C VAL A 358 -13.26 25.15 -9.12
N GLU A 359 -12.42 24.92 -10.12
CA GLU A 359 -12.78 24.25 -11.37
C GLU A 359 -12.63 22.74 -11.16
N VAL A 360 -13.68 21.96 -11.43
CA VAL A 360 -13.67 20.51 -11.23
C VAL A 360 -13.36 19.80 -12.54
N LEU A 361 -12.34 18.95 -12.53
CA LEU A 361 -12.01 18.03 -13.61
C LEU A 361 -12.44 16.62 -13.23
N HIS A 362 -13.19 15.97 -14.10
CA HIS A 362 -13.62 14.59 -13.92
C HIS A 362 -13.59 13.87 -15.26
N PHE A 363 -13.12 12.62 -15.27
CA PHE A 363 -13.14 11.82 -16.47
C PHE A 363 -14.50 11.15 -16.67
N ASP A 364 -15.33 11.76 -17.53
CA ASP A 364 -16.54 11.11 -18.03
C ASP A 364 -16.19 10.17 -19.20
N TYR A 365 -15.96 8.90 -18.87
CA TYR A 365 -15.59 7.90 -19.86
C TYR A 365 -16.65 7.70 -20.95
N LYS A 366 -17.94 7.97 -20.68
CA LYS A 366 -19.00 7.77 -21.67
C LYS A 366 -18.95 8.86 -22.72
N LEU A 367 -18.79 10.12 -22.29
CA LEU A 367 -18.59 11.24 -23.21
C LEU A 367 -17.30 11.07 -24.03
N PHE A 368 -16.24 10.54 -23.42
CA PHE A 368 -15.02 10.22 -24.14
C PHE A 368 -15.28 9.15 -25.22
N GLU A 369 -15.95 8.05 -24.88
CA GLU A 369 -16.29 6.98 -25.84
C GLU A 369 -17.13 7.49 -27.03
N GLU A 370 -18.03 8.44 -26.80
CA GLU A 370 -18.83 9.08 -27.86
C GLU A 370 -17.98 9.99 -28.76
N SER A 371 -16.93 10.61 -28.23
CA SER A 371 -16.10 11.60 -28.94
C SER A 371 -15.09 11.02 -29.94
N ILE A 372 -14.85 9.71 -29.92
CA ILE A 372 -13.79 9.05 -30.69
C ILE A 372 -14.32 8.10 -31.76
N SER A 373 -13.80 8.23 -32.99
CA SER A 373 -14.14 7.35 -34.11
C SER A 373 -13.63 5.92 -33.85
N THR A 374 -14.61 5.03 -33.63
CA THR A 374 -14.49 3.64 -33.19
C THR A 374 -13.45 2.75 -33.94
N GLY A 375 -12.25 2.63 -33.38
CA GLY A 375 -11.25 1.64 -33.84
C GLY A 375 -10.58 0.87 -32.70
N ASN A 376 -9.88 1.58 -31.79
CA ASN A 376 -9.02 0.95 -30.78
C ASN A 376 -9.74 0.55 -29.47
N LEU A 377 -10.85 1.21 -29.11
CA LEU A 377 -11.57 0.99 -27.84
C LEU A 377 -12.48 -0.24 -27.82
N LYS A 378 -12.86 -0.79 -28.99
CA LYS A 378 -13.66 -2.03 -29.06
C LYS A 378 -12.97 -3.22 -28.38
N LYS A 379 -11.63 -3.21 -28.27
CA LYS A 379 -10.85 -4.22 -27.55
C LYS A 379 -10.94 -4.07 -26.02
N TRP A 380 -11.22 -2.87 -25.53
CA TRP A 380 -11.21 -2.52 -24.10
C TRP A 380 -12.58 -2.74 -23.44
N ASN A 381 -13.66 -2.69 -24.23
CA ASN A 381 -15.04 -2.88 -23.78
C ASN A 381 -15.43 -4.33 -23.45
N GLN A 382 -14.54 -5.30 -23.65
CA GLN A 382 -14.84 -6.72 -23.37
C GLN A 382 -14.53 -7.16 -21.94
N GLN A 383 -13.99 -6.30 -21.07
CA GLN A 383 -13.56 -6.68 -19.72
C GLN A 383 -14.29 -5.95 -18.58
N THR A 384 -15.59 -5.73 -18.69
CA THR A 384 -16.43 -5.48 -17.51
C THR A 384 -16.52 -6.77 -16.68
N LEU A 385 -15.56 -6.94 -15.77
CA LEU A 385 -15.59 -8.01 -14.79
C LEU A 385 -16.69 -7.72 -13.77
N ALA A 386 -17.92 -8.16 -14.06
CA ALA A 386 -19.11 -7.97 -13.23
C ALA A 386 -18.89 -8.31 -11.74
N PHE A 387 -17.93 -9.19 -11.43
CA PHE A 387 -17.63 -9.61 -10.06
C PHE A 387 -16.88 -8.59 -9.19
N ARG A 388 -16.35 -7.48 -9.74
CA ARG A 388 -15.59 -6.46 -8.97
C ARG A 388 -16.22 -5.07 -8.89
N VAL A 389 -17.47 -4.92 -9.32
CA VAL A 389 -18.19 -3.63 -9.29
C VAL A 389 -18.20 -3.03 -7.87
N LYS A 390 -18.35 -3.85 -6.84
CA LYS A 390 -18.30 -3.41 -5.42
C LYS A 390 -16.93 -2.89 -4.99
N ASP A 391 -15.86 -3.33 -5.64
CA ASP A 391 -14.49 -3.02 -5.26
C ASP A 391 -13.90 -1.85 -6.06
N TRP A 392 -14.46 -1.43 -7.20
CA TRP A 392 -13.81 -0.44 -8.09
C TRP A 392 -14.81 0.51 -8.75
N GLY A 393 -16.10 0.34 -8.49
CA GLY A 393 -17.15 1.05 -9.21
C GLY A 393 -17.63 0.28 -10.44
N PRO A 394 -18.68 0.79 -11.10
CA PRO A 394 -19.29 0.15 -12.27
C PRO A 394 -18.54 0.45 -13.58
N ALA A 395 -17.57 1.36 -13.55
CA ALA A 395 -16.83 1.77 -14.73
C ALA A 395 -15.93 0.64 -15.26
N PRO A 396 -15.66 0.59 -16.58
CA PRO A 396 -14.64 -0.29 -17.13
C PRO A 396 -13.29 -0.08 -16.44
N ARG A 397 -12.51 -1.15 -16.32
CA ARG A 397 -11.25 -1.13 -15.58
C ARG A 397 -10.28 -0.03 -16.04
N TRP A 398 -10.23 0.24 -17.34
CA TRP A 398 -9.31 1.20 -17.93
C TRP A 398 -9.55 2.63 -17.47
N VAL A 399 -10.79 2.96 -17.06
CA VAL A 399 -11.15 4.26 -16.48
C VAL A 399 -10.31 4.53 -15.24
N ALA A 400 -10.09 3.52 -14.40
CA ALA A 400 -9.23 3.63 -13.22
C ALA A 400 -7.74 3.85 -13.57
N PHE A 401 -7.31 3.67 -14.82
CA PHE A 401 -5.95 4.05 -15.23
C PHE A 401 -5.91 5.49 -15.74
N VAL A 402 -6.95 5.94 -16.45
CA VAL A 402 -7.10 7.36 -16.82
C VAL A 402 -7.18 8.22 -15.56
N ASP A 403 -8.06 7.86 -14.62
CA ASP A 403 -8.18 8.53 -13.32
C ASP A 403 -6.85 8.57 -12.57
N PHE A 404 -6.10 7.46 -12.57
CA PHE A 404 -4.82 7.38 -11.88
C PHE A 404 -3.82 8.38 -12.47
N PHE A 405 -3.60 8.34 -13.78
CA PHE A 405 -2.61 9.20 -14.43
C PHE A 405 -3.05 10.67 -14.48
N LEU A 406 -4.34 10.96 -14.65
CA LEU A 406 -4.89 12.31 -14.57
C LEU A 406 -4.71 12.89 -13.16
N ALA A 407 -5.08 12.13 -12.13
CA ALA A 407 -4.93 12.55 -10.74
C ALA A 407 -3.46 12.73 -10.32
N SER A 408 -2.56 11.93 -10.90
CA SER A 408 -1.11 12.05 -10.71
C SER A 408 -0.46 13.23 -11.44
N ARG A 409 -1.25 14.08 -12.13
CA ARG A 409 -0.80 15.38 -12.65
C ARG A 409 -0.93 16.51 -11.63
N ALA A 410 -1.52 16.26 -10.46
CA ALA A 410 -1.67 17.28 -9.42
C ALA A 410 -0.33 17.95 -9.08
N LYS A 411 -0.32 19.29 -9.01
CA LYS A 411 0.88 20.08 -8.76
C LYS A 411 1.24 20.21 -7.29
N HIS A 412 0.23 20.36 -6.43
CA HIS A 412 0.45 20.81 -5.06
C HIS A 412 0.02 19.79 -4.02
N ALA A 413 -1.17 19.20 -4.20
CA ALA A 413 -1.65 18.25 -3.21
C ALA A 413 -2.57 17.16 -3.77
N VAL A 414 -2.58 16.04 -3.05
CA VAL A 414 -3.61 15.01 -3.17
C VAL A 414 -4.32 14.90 -1.84
N VAL A 415 -5.65 14.90 -1.87
CA VAL A 415 -6.51 14.66 -0.72
C VAL A 415 -7.17 13.29 -0.90
N SER A 416 -6.99 12.41 0.08
CA SER A 416 -7.75 11.16 0.17
C SER A 416 -8.93 11.35 1.12
N GLY A 417 -10.13 11.03 0.67
CA GLY A 417 -11.32 10.89 1.50
C GLY A 417 -12.01 9.56 1.29
N ALA A 418 -12.83 9.14 2.28
CA ALA A 418 -13.53 7.87 2.22
C ALA A 418 -14.61 7.74 3.29
N GLN A 419 -15.56 6.82 3.07
CA GLN A 419 -16.57 6.51 4.10
C GLN A 419 -16.05 5.58 5.21
N ARG A 420 -15.26 4.55 4.84
CA ARG A 420 -14.73 3.56 5.81
C ARG A 420 -13.23 3.31 5.70
N ARG A 421 -12.56 3.81 4.64
CA ARG A 421 -11.16 3.50 4.30
C ARG A 421 -10.44 4.67 3.66
N VAL A 422 -9.81 5.52 4.47
CA VAL A 422 -8.97 6.63 3.97
C VAL A 422 -7.55 6.15 3.65
N GLY A 423 -6.83 6.86 2.78
CA GLY A 423 -5.45 6.54 2.43
C GLY A 423 -5.33 5.20 1.69
N THR A 424 -6.21 4.95 0.73
CA THR A 424 -6.17 3.68 -0.02
C THR A 424 -4.82 3.52 -0.72
N THR A 425 -4.43 2.29 -1.00
CA THR A 425 -3.22 1.99 -1.80
C THR A 425 -3.23 2.74 -3.14
N TYR A 426 -4.41 2.97 -3.71
CA TYR A 426 -4.59 3.74 -4.94
C TYR A 426 -4.32 5.24 -4.73
N ALA A 427 -4.94 5.87 -3.73
CA ALA A 427 -4.73 7.30 -3.43
C ALA A 427 -3.28 7.61 -3.07
N GLN A 428 -2.64 6.72 -2.31
CA GLN A 428 -1.26 6.86 -1.91
C GLN A 428 -0.31 6.77 -3.12
N LEU A 429 -0.55 5.86 -4.05
CA LEU A 429 0.25 5.79 -5.28
C LEU A 429 0.00 7.02 -6.18
N ILE A 430 -1.21 7.57 -6.21
CA ILE A 430 -1.47 8.84 -6.89
C ILE A 430 -0.60 9.95 -6.31
N ALA A 431 -0.65 10.13 -4.99
CA ALA A 431 0.13 11.15 -4.28
C ALA A 431 1.63 10.97 -4.48
N ALA A 432 2.12 9.72 -4.38
CA ALA A 432 3.51 9.40 -4.60
C ALA A 432 3.96 9.74 -6.03
N LEU A 433 3.20 9.34 -7.07
CA LEU A 433 3.57 9.66 -8.44
C LEU A 433 3.43 11.16 -8.75
N ALA A 434 2.39 11.81 -8.24
CA ALA A 434 2.19 13.26 -8.39
C ALA A 434 3.39 14.04 -7.84
N SER A 435 3.76 13.79 -6.58
CA SER A 435 4.94 14.41 -5.96
C SER A 435 6.22 14.18 -6.77
N ALA A 436 6.45 12.95 -7.25
CA ALA A 436 7.66 12.63 -8.03
C ALA A 436 7.70 13.36 -9.39
N ASN A 437 6.55 13.58 -10.02
CA ASN A 437 6.46 14.30 -11.29
C ASN A 437 6.73 15.81 -11.15
N GLN A 438 6.39 16.41 -10.02
CA GLN A 438 6.55 17.84 -9.77
C GLN A 438 7.94 18.21 -9.24
N LEU A 439 8.65 17.23 -8.69
CA LEU A 439 9.96 17.44 -8.11
C LEU A 439 11.00 17.68 -9.23
N ASP A 440 11.46 18.93 -9.36
CA ASP A 440 12.51 19.34 -10.30
C ASP A 440 13.88 19.38 -9.61
N GLU A 441 14.93 18.95 -10.30
CA GLU A 441 16.32 19.01 -9.80
C GLU A 441 16.92 20.42 -9.92
N ASN A 442 16.38 21.26 -10.82
CA ASN A 442 16.95 22.55 -11.17
C ASN A 442 16.19 23.75 -10.59
N SER A 443 15.06 23.53 -9.92
CA SER A 443 14.29 24.61 -9.31
C SER A 443 14.85 24.98 -7.94
N SER A 444 15.18 26.27 -7.75
CA SER A 444 15.51 26.83 -6.43
C SER A 444 14.28 27.03 -5.55
N ASN A 445 13.08 26.94 -6.14
CA ASN A 445 11.81 26.99 -5.43
C ASN A 445 11.39 25.57 -5.05
N VAL A 446 11.54 25.25 -3.77
CA VAL A 446 11.03 24.01 -3.16
C VAL A 446 9.50 24.08 -3.18
N SER A 447 8.87 23.55 -4.23
CA SER A 447 7.41 23.39 -4.23
C SER A 447 7.06 22.23 -3.29
N ARG A 448 6.58 22.55 -2.10
CA ARG A 448 6.17 21.53 -1.13
C ARG A 448 4.92 20.83 -1.63
N PHE A 449 5.04 19.55 -1.99
CA PHE A 449 3.88 18.72 -2.30
C PHE A 449 3.29 18.13 -1.01
N SER A 450 1.97 18.15 -0.86
CA SER A 450 1.30 17.63 0.34
C SER A 450 0.34 16.48 0.01
N PHE A 451 0.35 15.45 0.84
CA PHE A 451 -0.66 14.40 0.80
C PHE A 451 -1.51 14.48 2.06
N LEU A 452 -2.80 14.78 1.91
CA LEU A 452 -3.72 14.94 3.03
C LEU A 452 -4.76 13.83 3.06
N SER A 453 -5.23 13.52 4.26
CA SER A 453 -6.32 12.58 4.48
C SER A 453 -7.44 13.27 5.26
N SER A 454 -8.66 13.23 4.71
CA SER A 454 -9.85 13.75 5.39
C SER A 454 -10.46 12.69 6.30
N PHE A 455 -10.76 13.04 7.54
CA PHE A 455 -11.35 12.16 8.53
C PHE A 455 -12.67 12.72 9.04
N GLN A 456 -13.70 11.90 9.05
CA GLN A 456 -14.94 12.10 9.76
C GLN A 456 -14.98 11.26 11.03
N SER A 457 -15.71 11.69 12.05
CA SER A 457 -15.80 11.02 13.35
C SER A 457 -16.00 9.49 13.27
N ASN A 458 -16.98 9.03 12.48
CA ASN A 458 -17.26 7.59 12.31
C ASN A 458 -16.07 6.77 11.75
N LEU A 459 -15.18 7.40 10.99
CA LEU A 459 -13.99 6.75 10.47
C LEU A 459 -13.00 6.46 11.61
N LEU A 460 -12.82 7.42 12.53
CA LEU A 460 -11.91 7.33 13.67
C LEU A 460 -12.42 6.37 14.75
N THR A 461 -13.71 6.39 15.04
CA THR A 461 -14.30 5.52 16.07
C THR A 461 -14.32 4.05 15.64
N ASP A 462 -14.71 3.78 14.39
CA ASP A 462 -15.10 2.44 13.95
C ASP A 462 -14.51 2.03 12.60
N GLY A 463 -14.33 2.98 11.67
CA GLY A 463 -13.96 2.66 10.30
C GLY A 463 -12.54 2.10 10.18
N LEU A 464 -11.56 2.78 10.77
CA LEU A 464 -10.15 2.43 10.70
C LEU A 464 -9.85 1.09 11.39
N SER A 465 -10.39 0.84 12.59
CA SER A 465 -10.15 -0.40 13.33
C SER A 465 -10.61 -1.66 12.57
N LYS A 466 -11.64 -1.54 11.71
CA LYS A 466 -12.23 -2.62 10.91
C LYS A 466 -11.51 -2.87 9.58
N GLN A 467 -10.45 -2.13 9.25
CA GLN A 467 -9.76 -2.30 7.97
C GLN A 467 -8.88 -3.55 7.97
N ILE A 468 -9.04 -4.44 6.98
CA ILE A 468 -8.32 -5.72 6.89
C ILE A 468 -7.22 -5.62 5.83
N GLY A 469 -5.99 -6.02 6.14
CA GLY A 469 -4.84 -6.01 5.21
C GLY A 469 -3.53 -5.73 5.93
N TRP A 470 -2.39 -5.86 5.23
CA TRP A 470 -1.10 -5.37 5.73
C TRP A 470 -1.00 -3.83 5.64
N GLY A 471 -1.70 -3.23 4.68
CA GLY A 471 -1.44 -1.86 4.19
C GLY A 471 -2.19 -0.72 4.80
N HIS A 472 -2.83 -0.90 5.96
CA HIS A 472 -3.59 0.19 6.56
C HIS A 472 -2.72 0.95 7.54
N ALA A 473 -1.72 1.66 7.00
CA ALA A 473 -0.88 2.57 7.78
C ALA A 473 -1.69 3.63 8.53
N TRP A 474 -2.92 3.90 8.07
CA TRP A 474 -3.88 4.79 8.70
C TRP A 474 -4.57 4.21 9.94
N ASN A 475 -4.46 2.91 10.23
CA ASN A 475 -5.03 2.33 11.47
C ASN A 475 -4.45 2.95 12.74
N ARG A 476 -3.24 3.53 12.66
CA ARG A 476 -2.62 4.23 13.78
C ARG A 476 -3.48 5.38 14.32
N PHE A 477 -4.27 6.01 13.44
CA PHE A 477 -5.20 7.08 13.80
C PHE A 477 -6.45 6.56 14.54
N ALA A 478 -6.55 5.26 14.79
CA ALA A 478 -7.58 4.64 15.63
C ALA A 478 -6.98 3.79 16.78
N GLY A 479 -5.68 3.94 17.04
CA GLY A 479 -5.03 3.31 18.18
C GLY A 479 -5.37 3.97 19.51
N PRO A 480 -4.96 3.34 20.64
CA PRO A 480 -5.13 3.89 21.99
C PRO A 480 -4.69 5.34 22.20
N LEU A 481 -3.69 5.82 21.45
CA LEU A 481 -3.16 7.19 21.58
C LEU A 481 -3.88 8.21 20.68
N SER A 482 -4.90 7.80 19.93
CA SER A 482 -5.68 8.70 19.07
C SER A 482 -7.00 9.09 19.72
N CYS A 483 -7.36 10.36 19.63
CA CYS A 483 -8.64 10.84 20.12
C CYS A 483 -9.80 10.29 19.25
N ARG A 484 -10.81 9.66 19.84
CA ARG A 484 -11.84 8.94 19.06
C ARG A 484 -12.98 9.81 18.53
N HIS A 485 -13.35 10.86 19.28
CA HIS A 485 -14.53 11.67 19.01
C HIS A 485 -14.16 13.06 18.45
N GLN A 486 -13.26 13.08 17.48
CA GLN A 486 -12.89 14.32 16.80
C GLN A 486 -13.98 14.69 15.78
N GLU A 487 -14.16 15.98 15.54
CA GLU A 487 -15.00 16.48 14.45
C GLU A 487 -14.40 16.14 13.07
N GLN A 488 -14.81 16.83 12.01
CA GLN A 488 -14.18 16.68 10.70
C GLN A 488 -12.74 17.23 10.77
N GLN A 489 -11.77 16.41 10.39
CA GLN A 489 -10.34 16.73 10.49
C GLN A 489 -9.63 16.50 9.15
N CYS A 490 -8.51 17.19 8.93
CA CYS A 490 -7.70 17.08 7.73
C CYS A 490 -6.21 17.02 8.11
N ALA A 491 -5.66 15.80 8.10
CA ALA A 491 -4.28 15.57 8.51
C ALA A 491 -3.35 15.46 7.32
N PHE A 492 -2.14 16.01 7.48
CA PHE A 492 -1.02 15.66 6.61
C PHE A 492 -0.64 14.20 6.80
N THR A 493 -0.30 13.54 5.71
CA THR A 493 0.05 12.12 5.67
C THR A 493 1.27 11.92 4.78
N PRO A 494 2.17 11.00 5.13
CA PRO A 494 3.41 10.82 4.40
C PRO A 494 3.18 10.07 3.09
N LEU A 495 3.95 10.43 2.05
CA LEU A 495 3.96 9.75 0.76
C LEU A 495 4.47 8.30 0.86
N LEU A 496 5.44 8.09 1.77
CA LEU A 496 5.88 6.79 2.24
C LEU A 496 5.30 6.54 3.64
N PRO A 497 4.24 5.72 3.77
CA PRO A 497 3.55 5.46 5.01
C PRO A 497 4.47 4.92 6.08
N LEU A 498 4.21 5.40 7.28
CA LEU A 498 4.83 4.86 8.47
C LEU A 498 4.23 3.50 8.79
N ALA A 499 5.10 2.60 9.23
CA ALA A 499 4.66 1.44 9.96
C ALA A 499 4.51 1.78 11.45
N TRP A 500 3.83 0.88 12.18
CA TRP A 500 3.39 1.09 13.56
C TRP A 500 4.51 1.26 14.61
N TRP A 501 5.76 1.29 14.17
CA TRP A 501 6.97 1.32 14.98
C TRP A 501 7.96 2.39 14.52
N ASP A 502 7.57 3.23 13.56
CA ASP A 502 8.46 4.22 12.96
C ASP A 502 8.51 5.52 13.78
N GLY A 503 7.93 5.63 14.97
CA GLY A 503 8.05 6.83 15.79
C GLY A 503 7.04 6.93 16.93
N PRO A 504 6.92 8.11 17.57
CA PRO A 504 5.87 8.35 18.55
C PRO A 504 4.48 8.35 17.88
N TRP A 505 3.43 8.07 18.67
CA TRP A 505 2.03 8.09 18.23
C TRP A 505 1.69 7.07 17.13
N GLN A 506 2.42 5.96 17.02
CA GLN A 506 2.16 4.95 15.98
C GLN A 506 1.09 3.92 16.38
N SER A 507 0.70 3.95 17.66
CA SER A 507 -0.46 3.30 18.29
C SER A 507 -1.14 2.21 17.43
N PRO A 508 -0.51 1.04 17.27
CA PRO A 508 -1.13 -0.05 16.54
C PRO A 508 -2.38 -0.54 17.27
N ILE A 509 -3.39 -0.95 16.50
CA ILE A 509 -4.55 -1.63 17.07
C ILE A 509 -4.17 -3.08 17.48
N PRO A 510 -4.92 -3.71 18.40
CA PRO A 510 -4.58 -5.04 18.94
C PRO A 510 -4.30 -6.12 17.89
N ARG A 511 -5.04 -6.09 16.77
CA ARG A 511 -4.83 -7.02 15.65
C ARG A 511 -3.43 -6.88 15.03
N ASP A 512 -2.97 -5.65 14.85
CA ASP A 512 -1.69 -5.37 14.20
C ASP A 512 -0.54 -5.73 15.16
N ILE A 513 -0.72 -5.54 16.47
CA ILE A 513 0.18 -6.04 17.53
C ILE A 513 0.28 -7.57 17.48
N TYR A 514 -0.85 -8.29 17.52
CA TYR A 514 -0.86 -9.75 17.46
C TYR A 514 -0.16 -10.26 16.20
N ARG A 515 -0.39 -9.59 15.07
CA ARG A 515 0.27 -9.93 13.82
C ARG A 515 1.79 -9.75 13.92
N LEU A 516 2.28 -8.65 14.46
CA LEU A 516 3.72 -8.40 14.66
C LEU A 516 4.37 -9.44 15.57
N GLN A 517 3.68 -9.87 16.62
CA GLN A 517 4.16 -10.93 17.52
C GLN A 517 4.43 -12.23 16.76
N THR A 518 3.66 -12.54 15.72
CA THR A 518 3.92 -13.75 14.89
C THR A 518 5.24 -13.70 14.11
N TYR A 519 5.82 -12.50 13.94
CA TYR A 519 7.14 -12.26 13.32
C TYR A 519 8.26 -12.13 14.36
N GLY A 520 7.95 -12.30 15.65
CA GLY A 520 8.90 -12.07 16.74
C GLY A 520 9.05 -10.61 17.16
N VAL A 521 8.25 -9.70 16.59
CA VAL A 521 8.27 -8.28 16.94
C VAL A 521 7.35 -8.07 18.13
N ARG A 522 7.92 -7.69 19.27
CA ARG A 522 7.16 -7.18 20.42
C ARG A 522 7.31 -5.68 20.49
N LEU A 523 6.22 -5.01 20.86
CA LEU A 523 6.18 -3.57 21.00
C LEU A 523 6.06 -3.17 22.48
N SER A 524 6.63 -2.02 22.85
CA SER A 524 6.31 -1.32 24.09
C SER A 524 4.86 -0.78 24.05
N TYR A 525 4.38 -0.25 25.17
CA TYR A 525 3.07 0.41 25.23
C TYR A 525 2.97 1.66 24.32
N THR A 526 4.11 2.29 24.00
CA THR A 526 4.21 3.43 23.08
C THR A 526 4.34 3.01 21.61
N GLY A 527 4.50 1.71 21.32
CA GLY A 527 4.63 1.17 19.96
C GLY A 527 6.08 0.95 19.50
N GLU A 528 7.07 1.07 20.38
CA GLU A 528 8.49 0.88 20.03
C GLU A 528 8.88 -0.60 19.98
N VAL A 529 9.74 -1.00 19.05
CA VAL A 529 10.20 -2.40 18.95
C VAL A 529 11.16 -2.74 20.08
N LEU A 530 10.86 -3.81 20.81
CA LEU A 530 11.74 -4.41 21.80
C LEU A 530 12.80 -5.29 21.08
N GLU A 531 13.93 -4.67 20.70
CA GLU A 531 14.98 -5.31 19.88
C GLU A 531 15.52 -6.63 20.46
N GLY A 532 15.66 -6.74 21.79
CA GLY A 532 16.12 -7.97 22.45
C GLY A 532 15.21 -9.17 22.18
N ASN A 533 13.89 -8.96 22.09
CA ASN A 533 12.93 -10.01 21.79
C ASN A 533 13.06 -10.48 20.34
N LEU A 534 13.21 -9.54 19.40
CA LEU A 534 13.39 -9.86 17.99
C LEU A 534 14.70 -10.62 17.76
N GLN A 535 15.78 -10.22 18.43
CA GLN A 535 17.06 -10.92 18.38
C GLN A 535 16.94 -12.37 18.88
N SER A 536 16.27 -12.56 20.03
CA SER A 536 16.04 -13.90 20.60
C SER A 536 15.16 -14.78 19.70
N TYR A 537 14.11 -14.21 19.12
CA TYR A 537 13.26 -14.88 18.14
C TYR A 537 14.06 -15.33 16.92
N CYS A 538 14.86 -14.43 16.33
CA CYS A 538 15.65 -14.77 15.15
C CYS A 538 16.79 -15.76 15.44
N SER A 539 17.34 -15.76 16.66
CA SER A 539 18.40 -16.70 17.06
C SER A 539 17.87 -18.11 17.32
N SER A 540 16.66 -18.24 17.86
CA SER A 540 16.03 -19.54 18.15
C SER A 540 15.38 -20.18 16.92
N ARG A 541 15.11 -19.38 15.87
CA ARG A 541 14.41 -19.81 14.67
C ARG A 541 15.34 -20.46 13.65
N LYS A 542 14.94 -21.62 13.11
CA LYS A 542 15.59 -22.24 11.95
C LYS A 542 15.37 -21.43 10.68
N GLU A 543 16.42 -21.24 9.87
CA GLU A 543 16.30 -20.60 8.56
C GLU A 543 15.38 -21.44 7.65
N VAL A 544 14.41 -20.81 7.00
CA VAL A 544 13.48 -21.47 6.08
C VAL A 544 13.82 -21.09 4.64
N VAL A 545 14.44 -21.99 3.90
CA VAL A 545 14.79 -21.74 2.49
C VAL A 545 13.85 -22.51 1.57
N LYS A 546 12.97 -21.79 0.88
CA LYS A 546 12.13 -22.36 -0.17
C LYS A 546 12.69 -21.99 -1.53
N THR A 547 12.95 -22.99 -2.37
CA THR A 547 13.45 -22.80 -3.73
C THR A 547 12.51 -23.37 -4.78
N ALA A 548 12.49 -22.76 -5.96
CA ALA A 548 11.77 -23.28 -7.12
C ALA A 548 12.67 -23.28 -8.37
N PRO A 549 12.69 -24.38 -9.16
CA PRO A 549 13.40 -24.42 -10.43
C PRO A 549 12.66 -23.55 -11.47
N VAL A 550 13.39 -22.69 -12.15
CA VAL A 550 12.77 -21.69 -13.03
C VAL A 550 12.34 -22.29 -14.37
N PHE A 551 13.05 -23.31 -14.87
CA PHE A 551 12.75 -23.96 -16.15
C PHE A 551 11.51 -24.88 -16.14
N GLN A 552 10.92 -25.14 -14.97
CA GLN A 552 9.74 -26.00 -14.82
C GLN A 552 8.44 -25.22 -14.54
N ILE A 553 8.52 -23.89 -14.40
CA ILE A 553 7.36 -23.02 -14.21
C ILE A 553 6.93 -22.52 -15.59
N GLY A 554 5.85 -23.12 -16.11
CA GLY A 554 5.15 -22.79 -17.35
C GLY A 554 4.21 -21.61 -17.19
#